data_AF-A0A6A6GBS5-F1
#
_entry.id   AF-A0A6A6GBS5-F1
#
_cell.length_a   1.000
_cell.length_b   1.000
_cell.length_c   1.000
_cell.angle_alpha   90.00
_cell.angle_beta   90.00
_cell.angle_gamma   90.00
#
_symmetry.space_group_name_H-M   'P 1'
#
loop_
_entity.id
_entity.type
_entity.pdbx_description
1 polymer ?
#
loop_
_entity_poly.entity_id
_entity_poly.type
_entity_poly.pdbx_seq_one_letter_code
_entity_poly.pdbx_strand_id
1 'polypeptide(L)'
;MYKKNDPPDSGEAPRPGSVPGLGSGDVHEPITRARPRASISSKDDIAIDDSRSTSDDTSQPPPNHAPDIPPNGGYGWLCTLCVALINAHTWGINSSYGVFLSHYLTTNLYPSSSPLQFAFVGSLSISCALLLSPLATITTREYGTRTTLLIGTALEAGSLIAASFASEMWHLFLTQGVCFGLGMGFLFVGSVGIVPQWFTTRRSLANGIATAGSGFGGLLYSLASGAMIRNLGLPWTFRILGIVALVVNTGCSLVVRDRNKQIGASQLAFDWSLFRRVEYLLLLGFGWFSMLGYVVLLFSLASYARAVGLSASQASVVSAILNLGQGLGRPPIGYFSDAVGRINMACFATFMAGLLALVVWIFATSFGVLIFYALVGGAVAGTFWTVIAPVTVEVVGLKDVPSALSITWVVLAVPCTFSEPIGLEIVSFERGRYLGAQVLVGFMYLAGAGCCVLLRGWKIGEVRAVEEMKGEGVEVVGTEEAGDDTLTQAKRRARRRMWVDCVKWKKV
;
A
#
# COMPACT_ATOMS: atom_id res chain seq x y z
N MET A 1 -47.20 -12.69 50.71
CA MET A 1 -47.52 -13.94 49.97
C MET A 1 -46.18 -14.52 49.54
N TYR A 2 -45.64 -15.58 50.15
CA TYR A 2 -45.99 -17.01 49.94
C TYR A 2 -45.92 -17.42 48.45
N LYS A 3 -45.20 -18.47 48.01
CA LYS A 3 -44.54 -19.59 48.74
C LYS A 3 -43.41 -20.23 47.90
N LYS A 4 -42.54 -21.03 48.54
CA LYS A 4 -41.45 -21.86 47.97
C LYS A 4 -41.82 -23.35 48.13
N ASN A 5 -41.34 -24.26 47.25
CA ASN A 5 -40.83 -25.63 47.55
C ASN A 5 -40.72 -26.54 46.31
N ASP A 6 -39.77 -27.49 46.36
CA ASP A 6 -39.37 -28.45 45.31
C ASP A 6 -40.02 -29.88 45.48
N PRO A 7 -39.44 -31.04 45.06
CA PRO A 7 -40.03 -31.99 44.08
C PRO A 7 -40.37 -33.39 44.70
N PRO A 8 -40.58 -34.51 43.94
CA PRO A 8 -39.45 -35.35 43.42
C PRO A 8 -39.71 -36.23 42.14
N ASP A 9 -38.64 -36.93 41.70
CA ASP A 9 -38.42 -38.23 40.97
C ASP A 9 -39.58 -39.14 40.44
N SER A 10 -39.41 -40.14 39.53
CA SER A 10 -38.23 -40.90 39.01
C SER A 10 -38.44 -41.65 37.65
N GLY A 11 -37.32 -42.04 37.00
CA GLY A 11 -37.12 -43.33 36.28
C GLY A 11 -37.07 -43.30 34.72
N GLU A 12 -36.16 -43.95 33.96
CA GLU A 12 -35.14 -44.98 34.26
C GLU A 12 -33.94 -44.98 33.24
N ALA A 13 -32.82 -45.62 33.62
CA ALA A 13 -31.43 -45.65 33.07
C ALA A 13 -31.20 -46.44 31.73
N PRO A 14 -29.97 -46.94 31.34
CA PRO A 14 -28.53 -46.60 31.59
C PRO A 14 -27.73 -46.37 30.25
N ARG A 15 -26.40 -46.56 30.06
CA ARG A 15 -25.14 -45.94 30.59
C ARG A 15 -23.99 -46.05 29.52
N PRO A 16 -22.86 -45.28 29.60
CA PRO A 16 -21.76 -45.24 28.60
C PRO A 16 -20.44 -45.95 29.03
N GLY A 17 -19.40 -45.93 28.18
CA GLY A 17 -18.03 -46.40 28.52
C GLY A 17 -16.90 -45.86 27.62
N SER A 18 -15.68 -45.72 28.17
CA SER A 18 -14.51 -45.07 27.54
C SER A 18 -13.17 -45.82 27.78
N VAL A 19 -12.19 -45.58 26.88
CA VAL A 19 -10.79 -46.06 26.74
C VAL A 19 -9.91 -45.89 28.02
N PRO A 20 -9.00 -46.83 28.42
CA PRO A 20 -7.58 -46.98 27.96
C PRO A 20 -7.01 -48.45 27.96
N GLY A 21 -5.77 -48.82 27.56
CA GLY A 21 -4.59 -48.18 26.93
C GLY A 21 -3.31 -49.09 27.00
N LEU A 22 -2.26 -48.83 26.18
CA LEU A 22 -0.88 -49.45 26.13
C LEU A 22 -0.76 -51.00 25.95
N GLY A 23 0.30 -51.61 25.37
CA GLY A 23 1.50 -51.15 24.63
C GLY A 23 2.54 -52.28 24.36
N SER A 24 3.39 -52.13 23.31
CA SER A 24 4.71 -52.78 23.03
C SER A 24 4.92 -54.32 22.94
N GLY A 25 5.72 -54.79 21.95
CA GLY A 25 6.44 -56.08 21.97
C GLY A 25 6.73 -56.71 20.59
N ASP A 26 8.00 -56.77 20.17
CA ASP A 26 8.48 -57.28 18.85
C ASP A 26 8.62 -58.82 18.74
N VAL A 27 8.77 -59.34 17.49
CA VAL A 27 9.94 -60.11 16.97
C VAL A 27 9.62 -61.10 15.81
N HIS A 28 10.55 -61.18 14.84
CA HIS A 28 10.84 -62.21 13.81
C HIS A 28 10.32 -62.11 12.34
N GLU A 29 11.30 -61.85 11.45
CA GLU A 29 11.43 -62.18 10.02
C GLU A 29 11.67 -63.71 9.79
N PRO A 30 11.68 -64.33 8.56
CA PRO A 30 12.49 -63.89 7.40
C PRO A 30 12.05 -64.20 5.93
N ILE A 31 12.53 -63.36 4.99
CA ILE A 31 13.19 -63.66 3.68
C ILE A 31 12.82 -64.95 2.89
N THR A 32 12.36 -64.84 1.61
CA THR A 32 13.03 -65.50 0.42
C THR A 32 12.52 -65.13 -1.00
N ARG A 33 13.39 -65.43 -1.99
CA ARG A 33 13.50 -65.03 -3.41
C ARG A 33 12.63 -65.75 -4.46
N ALA A 34 12.35 -65.02 -5.56
CA ALA A 34 12.53 -65.33 -7.01
C ALA A 34 11.88 -66.55 -7.76
N ARG A 35 11.29 -66.20 -8.93
CA ARG A 35 11.16 -66.88 -10.28
C ARG A 35 11.21 -68.43 -10.41
N PRO A 36 10.31 -69.01 -11.23
CA PRO A 36 10.61 -69.38 -12.66
C PRO A 36 9.45 -69.00 -13.63
N ARG A 37 9.53 -68.91 -14.98
CA ARG A 37 10.41 -69.35 -16.10
C ARG A 37 10.04 -70.70 -16.79
N ALA A 38 9.19 -70.64 -17.81
CA ALA A 38 9.18 -71.45 -19.07
C ALA A 38 8.18 -70.76 -20.05
N SER A 39 8.37 -70.46 -21.34
CA SER A 39 9.13 -71.00 -22.49
C SER A 39 8.52 -72.23 -23.18
N ILE A 40 7.89 -72.00 -24.35
CA ILE A 40 7.53 -72.85 -25.52
C ILE A 40 6.48 -72.01 -26.28
N SER A 41 6.35 -71.88 -27.60
CA SER A 41 7.14 -72.06 -28.82
C SER A 41 6.16 -71.73 -29.97
N SER A 42 6.66 -71.18 -31.09
CA SER A 42 6.07 -71.28 -32.45
C SER A 42 4.59 -70.92 -32.71
N LYS A 43 4.41 -69.82 -33.47
CA LYS A 43 3.56 -69.63 -34.67
C LYS A 43 2.18 -70.29 -34.74
N ASP A 44 1.16 -69.48 -35.03
CA ASP A 44 0.55 -69.44 -36.38
C ASP A 44 -0.25 -68.13 -36.57
N ASP A 45 -0.30 -67.63 -37.81
CA ASP A 45 -1.06 -66.44 -38.21
C ASP A 45 -2.51 -66.80 -38.54
N ILE A 46 -3.48 -65.96 -38.15
CA ILE A 46 -4.76 -65.71 -38.86
C ILE A 46 -5.34 -64.38 -38.36
N ALA A 47 -5.85 -63.57 -39.29
CA ALA A 47 -6.27 -62.19 -39.05
C ALA A 47 -7.62 -62.06 -38.31
N ILE A 48 -7.74 -61.02 -37.49
CA ILE A 48 -9.02 -60.48 -37.02
C ILE A 48 -9.02 -58.96 -37.20
N ASP A 49 -10.15 -58.47 -37.70
CA ASP A 49 -10.52 -57.08 -37.99
C ASP A 49 -10.44 -56.17 -36.73
N ASP A 50 -9.53 -55.19 -36.73
CA ASP A 50 -9.34 -54.24 -35.62
C ASP A 50 -9.97 -52.88 -35.96
N SER A 51 -11.29 -52.82 -35.83
CA SER A 51 -12.08 -51.58 -35.99
C SER A 51 -11.89 -50.63 -34.80
N ARG A 52 -10.69 -50.04 -34.70
CA ARG A 52 -10.38 -48.99 -33.73
C ARG A 52 -10.57 -47.60 -34.32
N SER A 53 -11.52 -46.87 -33.74
CA SER A 53 -11.82 -45.47 -34.04
C SER A 53 -10.58 -44.58 -33.91
N THR A 54 -10.18 -43.94 -35.01
CA THR A 54 -9.27 -42.80 -35.00
C THR A 54 -9.98 -41.59 -34.37
N SER A 55 -9.80 -41.40 -33.07
CA SER A 55 -10.05 -40.09 -32.46
C SER A 55 -8.83 -39.21 -32.74
N ASP A 56 -8.95 -38.33 -33.73
CA ASP A 56 -8.02 -37.21 -33.94
C ASP A 56 -8.07 -36.30 -32.71
N ASP A 57 -7.21 -36.54 -31.74
CA ASP A 57 -6.96 -35.62 -30.63
C ASP A 57 -6.10 -34.45 -31.14
N THR A 58 -6.73 -33.65 -32.00
CA THR A 58 -6.25 -32.34 -32.42
C THR A 58 -6.31 -31.40 -31.23
N SER A 59 -5.30 -31.54 -30.37
CA SER A 59 -4.99 -30.59 -29.31
C SER A 59 -4.87 -29.19 -29.93
N GLN A 60 -5.96 -28.43 -29.87
CA GLN A 60 -5.97 -27.05 -30.32
C GLN A 60 -4.91 -26.31 -29.51
N PRO A 61 -4.01 -25.53 -30.14
CA PRO A 61 -3.12 -24.66 -29.40
C PRO A 61 -3.97 -23.76 -28.50
N PRO A 62 -3.55 -23.48 -27.26
CA PRO A 62 -4.32 -22.64 -26.34
C PRO A 62 -4.70 -21.33 -27.05
N PRO A 63 -5.94 -20.84 -26.88
CA PRO A 63 -6.44 -19.72 -27.67
C PRO A 63 -5.47 -18.56 -27.54
N ASN A 64 -4.98 -18.10 -28.70
CA ASN A 64 -3.98 -17.06 -28.80
C ASN A 64 -4.59 -15.73 -28.37
N HIS A 65 -4.66 -15.51 -27.05
CA HIS A 65 -5.08 -14.26 -26.45
C HIS A 65 -4.09 -13.18 -26.90
N ALA A 66 -4.50 -12.41 -27.91
CA ALA A 66 -3.80 -11.19 -28.27
C ALA A 66 -3.55 -10.38 -26.99
N PRO A 67 -2.32 -9.89 -26.76
CA PRO A 67 -1.95 -9.27 -25.49
C PRO A 67 -2.93 -8.14 -25.15
N ASP A 68 -3.43 -8.11 -23.91
CA ASP A 68 -4.49 -7.19 -23.47
C ASP A 68 -3.98 -5.74 -23.39
N ILE A 69 -3.93 -5.05 -24.53
CA ILE A 69 -3.45 -3.67 -24.64
C ILE A 69 -4.35 -2.76 -23.79
N PRO A 70 -3.79 -1.98 -22.84
CA PRO A 70 -4.61 -1.06 -22.06
C PRO A 70 -5.21 0.07 -22.89
N PRO A 71 -6.51 0.41 -22.68
CA PRO A 71 -7.23 1.34 -23.54
C PRO A 71 -6.77 2.80 -23.40
N ASN A 72 -5.93 3.12 -22.40
CA ASN A 72 -5.34 4.43 -22.18
C ASN A 72 -6.34 5.60 -22.05
N GLY A 73 -7.59 5.29 -21.69
CA GLY A 73 -8.68 6.26 -21.59
C GLY A 73 -10.02 5.60 -21.30
N GLY A 74 -11.10 6.26 -21.72
CA GLY A 74 -12.48 5.79 -21.50
C GLY A 74 -12.76 5.52 -20.02
N TYR A 75 -13.21 4.29 -19.72
CA TYR A 75 -13.54 3.85 -18.36
C TYR A 75 -12.36 3.96 -17.37
N GLY A 76 -11.11 3.95 -17.86
CA GLY A 76 -9.93 4.17 -17.02
C GLY A 76 -9.94 5.51 -16.28
N TRP A 77 -10.51 6.56 -16.88
CA TRP A 77 -10.68 7.86 -16.23
C TRP A 77 -11.79 7.86 -15.16
N LEU A 78 -12.85 7.08 -15.37
CA LEU A 78 -13.88 6.87 -14.35
C LEU A 78 -13.31 6.09 -13.16
N CYS A 79 -12.55 5.02 -13.40
CA CYS A 79 -11.80 4.33 -12.34
C CYS A 79 -10.82 5.29 -11.63
N THR A 80 -10.10 6.14 -12.37
CA THR A 80 -9.21 7.16 -11.79
C THR A 80 -9.95 8.12 -10.86
N LEU A 81 -11.13 8.59 -11.24
CA LEU A 81 -11.99 9.44 -10.40
C LEU A 81 -12.52 8.69 -9.16
N CYS A 82 -12.95 7.43 -9.31
CA CYS A 82 -13.38 6.62 -8.17
C CYS A 82 -12.25 6.41 -7.17
N VAL A 83 -11.02 6.11 -7.62
CA VAL A 83 -9.86 5.97 -6.73
C VAL A 83 -9.45 7.33 -6.13
N ALA A 84 -9.58 8.44 -6.86
CA ALA A 84 -9.41 9.78 -6.30
C ALA A 84 -10.39 10.09 -5.16
N LEU A 85 -11.67 9.76 -5.35
CA LEU A 85 -12.70 9.94 -4.32
C LEU A 85 -12.47 9.02 -3.12
N ILE A 86 -12.12 7.74 -3.33
CA ILE A 86 -11.73 6.83 -2.26
C ILE A 86 -10.55 7.39 -1.46
N ASN A 87 -9.48 7.85 -2.13
CA ASN A 87 -8.33 8.47 -1.45
C ASN A 87 -8.70 9.76 -0.70
N ALA A 88 -9.63 10.56 -1.21
CA ALA A 88 -10.12 11.75 -0.52
C ALA A 88 -10.89 11.40 0.76
N HIS A 89 -11.75 10.38 0.71
CA HIS A 89 -12.62 9.98 1.82
C HIS A 89 -11.92 9.06 2.85
N THR A 90 -10.76 8.49 2.50
CA THR A 90 -9.93 7.67 3.40
C THR A 90 -8.77 8.46 3.97
N TRP A 91 -7.68 8.59 3.20
CA TRP A 91 -6.47 9.32 3.57
C TRP A 91 -6.74 10.81 3.83
N GLY A 92 -7.68 11.43 3.12
CA GLY A 92 -8.05 12.82 3.39
C GLY A 92 -8.78 13.01 4.73
N ILE A 93 -9.67 12.08 5.12
CA ILE A 93 -10.25 12.08 6.48
C ILE A 93 -9.14 11.86 7.51
N ASN A 94 -8.23 10.89 7.28
CA ASN A 94 -7.10 10.64 8.17
C ASN A 94 -6.18 11.87 8.33
N SER A 95 -5.90 12.61 7.26
CA SER A 95 -5.11 13.85 7.30
C SER A 95 -5.75 14.94 8.18
N SER A 96 -7.08 14.91 8.38
CA SER A 96 -7.76 15.81 9.32
C SER A 96 -7.57 15.43 10.80
N TYR A 97 -6.91 14.31 11.11
CA TYR A 97 -6.62 13.88 12.49
C TYR A 97 -5.93 14.98 13.32
N GLY A 98 -5.07 15.81 12.71
CA GLY A 98 -4.43 16.94 13.40
C GLY A 98 -5.43 17.95 14.01
N VAL A 99 -6.62 18.09 13.44
CA VAL A 99 -7.70 18.95 13.97
C VAL A 99 -8.35 18.30 15.19
N PHE A 100 -8.60 17.00 15.14
CA PHE A 100 -9.13 16.22 16.26
C PHE A 100 -8.13 16.17 17.43
N LEU A 101 -6.85 15.89 17.13
CA LEU A 101 -5.73 15.96 18.08
C LEU A 101 -5.69 17.32 18.79
N SER A 102 -5.72 18.43 18.05
CA SER A 102 -5.75 19.77 18.64
C SER A 102 -6.97 19.97 19.53
N HIS A 103 -8.15 19.48 19.13
CA HIS A 103 -9.36 19.60 19.95
C HIS A 103 -9.24 18.82 21.26
N TYR A 104 -8.82 17.55 21.21
CA TYR A 104 -8.60 16.71 22.40
C TYR A 104 -7.65 17.38 23.40
N LEU A 105 -6.52 17.92 22.92
CA LEU A 105 -5.52 18.59 23.74
C LEU A 105 -6.04 19.91 24.36
N THR A 106 -6.88 20.66 23.66
CA THR A 106 -7.40 21.94 24.19
C THR A 106 -8.58 21.79 25.14
N THR A 107 -9.41 20.76 24.98
CA THR A 107 -10.67 20.61 25.74
C THR A 107 -10.53 19.68 26.94
N ASN A 108 -9.36 19.04 27.12
CA ASN A 108 -9.07 18.08 28.19
C ASN A 108 -10.14 16.98 28.34
N LEU A 109 -10.65 16.51 27.18
CA LEU A 109 -11.81 15.60 27.11
C LEU A 109 -11.54 14.23 27.76
N TYR A 110 -10.27 13.84 27.86
CA TYR A 110 -9.80 12.61 28.48
C TYR A 110 -8.68 12.96 29.50
N PRO A 111 -9.03 13.32 30.75
CA PRO A 111 -8.08 13.94 31.69
C PRO A 111 -6.87 13.08 32.07
N SER A 112 -6.99 11.76 31.95
CA SER A 112 -5.93 10.79 32.28
C SER A 112 -4.95 10.51 31.14
N SER A 113 -5.07 11.21 30.00
CA SER A 113 -4.36 10.87 28.77
C SER A 113 -3.23 11.83 28.40
N SER A 114 -2.12 11.27 27.95
CA SER A 114 -0.95 12.05 27.52
C SER A 114 -1.08 12.50 26.05
N PRO A 115 -0.44 13.61 25.65
CA PRO A 115 -0.38 14.02 24.24
C PRO A 115 0.17 12.94 23.31
N LEU A 116 1.12 12.13 23.80
CA LEU A 116 1.69 11.01 23.08
C LEU A 116 0.65 9.92 22.75
N GLN A 117 -0.29 9.63 23.66
CA GLN A 117 -1.34 8.65 23.39
C GLN A 117 -2.23 9.08 22.23
N PHE A 118 -2.62 10.35 22.15
CA PHE A 118 -3.41 10.86 21.01
C PHE A 118 -2.61 10.79 19.70
N ALA A 119 -1.35 11.25 19.69
CA ALA A 119 -0.49 11.13 18.50
C ALA A 119 -0.35 9.67 18.01
N PHE A 120 -0.31 8.72 18.95
CA PHE A 120 -0.23 7.29 18.64
C PHE A 120 -1.50 6.75 17.96
N VAL A 121 -2.70 7.26 18.29
CA VAL A 121 -3.95 6.84 17.61
C VAL A 121 -3.92 7.13 16.11
N GLY A 122 -3.47 8.33 15.72
CA GLY A 122 -3.33 8.70 14.30
C GLY A 122 -2.25 7.91 13.57
N SER A 123 -1.14 7.60 14.22
CA SER A 123 -0.06 6.77 13.64
C SER A 123 -0.47 5.28 13.55
N LEU A 124 -1.25 4.79 14.51
CA LEU A 124 -1.79 3.44 14.54
C LEU A 124 -2.74 3.16 13.36
N SER A 125 -3.55 4.14 12.95
CA SER A 125 -4.46 3.97 11.80
C SER A 125 -3.70 3.69 10.50
N ILE A 126 -2.66 4.48 10.21
CA ILE A 126 -1.77 4.29 9.05
C ILE A 126 -1.06 2.93 9.14
N SER A 127 -0.59 2.57 10.34
CA SER A 127 0.10 1.31 10.58
C SER A 127 -0.81 0.10 10.31
N CYS A 128 -2.04 0.13 10.84
CA CYS A 128 -3.05 -0.90 10.59
C CYS A 128 -3.44 -0.97 9.10
N ALA A 129 -3.59 0.17 8.43
CA ALA A 129 -3.92 0.21 7.00
C ALA A 129 -2.86 -0.45 6.13
N LEU A 130 -1.58 -0.28 6.47
CA LEU A 130 -0.45 -0.85 5.74
C LEU A 130 -0.19 -2.33 6.10
N LEU A 131 -0.30 -2.71 7.38
CA LEU A 131 -0.14 -4.11 7.83
C LEU A 131 -1.26 -5.04 7.32
N LEU A 132 -2.43 -4.48 6.99
CA LEU A 132 -3.55 -5.25 6.46
C LEU A 132 -3.35 -5.70 4.99
N SER A 133 -2.35 -5.16 4.28
CA SER A 133 -2.17 -5.41 2.86
C SER A 133 -2.19 -6.88 2.44
N PRO A 134 -1.60 -7.85 3.16
CA PRO A 134 -1.61 -9.24 2.71
C PRO A 134 -3.02 -9.83 2.79
N LEU A 135 -3.80 -9.46 3.81
CA LEU A 135 -5.18 -9.90 3.95
C LEU A 135 -6.07 -9.26 2.88
N ALA A 136 -5.95 -7.95 2.66
CA ALA A 136 -6.70 -7.25 1.61
C ALA A 136 -6.38 -7.79 0.20
N THR A 137 -5.12 -8.15 -0.07
CA THR A 137 -4.72 -8.83 -1.32
C THR A 137 -5.35 -10.22 -1.45
N ILE A 138 -5.38 -11.03 -0.38
CA ILE A 138 -6.10 -12.32 -0.37
C ILE A 138 -7.60 -12.12 -0.60
N THR A 139 -8.24 -11.19 0.10
CA THR A 139 -9.67 -10.89 -0.07
C THR A 139 -9.98 -10.47 -1.51
N THR A 140 -9.09 -9.68 -2.13
CA THR A 140 -9.22 -9.28 -3.55
C THR A 140 -9.12 -10.48 -4.48
N ARG A 141 -8.26 -11.47 -4.16
CA ARG A 141 -8.10 -12.70 -4.95
C ARG A 141 -9.31 -13.63 -4.86
N GLU A 142 -9.75 -13.93 -3.65
CA GLU A 142 -10.82 -14.93 -3.42
C GLU A 142 -12.23 -14.36 -3.68
N TYR A 143 -12.48 -13.10 -3.28
CA TYR A 143 -13.82 -12.50 -3.29
C TYR A 143 -13.96 -11.31 -4.25
N GLY A 144 -12.88 -10.93 -4.93
CA GLY A 144 -12.85 -9.82 -5.87
C GLY A 144 -12.68 -8.43 -5.24
N THR A 145 -12.28 -7.48 -6.08
CA THR A 145 -12.02 -6.08 -5.71
C THR A 145 -13.23 -5.41 -5.06
N ARG A 146 -14.42 -5.53 -5.67
CA ARG A 146 -15.65 -4.89 -5.17
C ARG A 146 -15.97 -5.30 -3.72
N THR A 147 -15.89 -6.59 -3.40
CA THR A 147 -16.17 -7.11 -2.06
C THR A 147 -15.16 -6.58 -1.05
N THR A 148 -13.88 -6.56 -1.42
CA THR A 148 -12.79 -6.01 -0.60
C THR A 148 -13.02 -4.53 -0.25
N LEU A 149 -13.37 -3.71 -1.24
CA LEU A 149 -13.64 -2.28 -1.04
C LEU A 149 -14.91 -2.04 -0.19
N LEU A 150 -15.96 -2.86 -0.34
CA LEU A 150 -17.18 -2.75 0.46
C LEU A 150 -16.95 -3.15 1.93
N ILE A 151 -16.12 -4.16 2.21
CA ILE A 151 -15.66 -4.50 3.57
C ILE A 151 -14.93 -3.30 4.18
N GLY A 152 -13.99 -2.70 3.44
CA GLY A 152 -13.26 -1.51 3.88
C GLY A 152 -14.18 -0.33 4.19
N THR A 153 -15.15 -0.05 3.31
CA THR A 153 -16.16 1.01 3.48
C THR A 153 -17.00 0.79 4.75
N ALA A 154 -17.44 -0.44 5.01
CA ALA A 154 -18.26 -0.76 6.18
C ALA A 154 -17.47 -0.58 7.50
N LEU A 155 -16.21 -1.03 7.53
CA LEU A 155 -15.31 -0.86 8.68
C LEU A 155 -14.98 0.63 8.91
N GLU A 156 -14.63 1.37 7.86
CA GLU A 156 -14.33 2.79 7.93
C GLU A 156 -15.52 3.60 8.46
N ALA A 157 -16.68 3.49 7.84
CA ALA A 157 -17.88 4.21 8.27
C ALA A 157 -18.32 3.80 9.68
N GLY A 158 -18.29 2.50 9.98
CA GLY A 158 -18.60 1.95 11.30
C GLY A 158 -17.65 2.48 12.38
N SER A 159 -16.36 2.59 12.08
CA SER A 159 -15.35 3.13 13.00
C SER A 159 -15.59 4.60 13.36
N LEU A 160 -15.92 5.44 12.38
CA LEU A 160 -16.22 6.86 12.59
C LEU A 160 -17.53 7.01 13.38
N ILE A 161 -18.58 6.27 13.03
CA ILE A 161 -19.85 6.30 13.77
C ILE A 161 -19.65 5.82 15.22
N ALA A 162 -18.89 4.74 15.44
CA ALA A 162 -18.54 4.25 16.78
C ALA A 162 -17.73 5.27 17.59
N ALA A 163 -16.77 5.96 16.96
CA ALA A 163 -16.00 7.03 17.60
C ALA A 163 -16.87 8.19 18.10
N SER A 164 -18.07 8.40 17.54
CA SER A 164 -19.02 9.41 18.05
C SER A 164 -19.57 9.10 19.45
N PHE A 165 -19.33 7.89 19.98
CA PHE A 165 -19.74 7.46 21.32
C PHE A 165 -18.53 7.25 22.26
N ALA A 166 -17.32 7.64 21.86
CA ALA A 166 -16.11 7.40 22.63
C ALA A 166 -16.03 8.27 23.90
N SER A 167 -16.32 7.67 25.07
CA SER A 167 -16.16 8.31 26.39
C SER A 167 -14.76 8.17 27.01
N GLU A 168 -13.91 7.28 26.48
CA GLU A 168 -12.63 6.91 27.06
C GLU A 168 -11.57 6.77 25.96
N MET A 169 -10.31 7.01 26.30
CA MET A 169 -9.19 7.00 25.35
C MET A 169 -9.05 5.66 24.60
N TRP A 170 -9.26 4.52 25.26
CA TRP A 170 -9.16 3.21 24.61
C TRP A 170 -10.24 2.98 23.54
N HIS A 171 -11.41 3.64 23.65
CA HIS A 171 -12.39 3.68 22.56
C HIS A 171 -11.80 4.31 21.29
N LEU A 172 -11.00 5.39 21.42
CA LEU A 172 -10.34 6.03 20.28
C LEU A 172 -9.25 5.15 19.65
N PHE A 173 -8.47 4.43 20.47
CA PHE A 173 -7.51 3.45 19.97
C PHE A 173 -8.19 2.34 19.14
N LEU A 174 -9.31 1.79 19.59
CA LEU A 174 -10.03 0.75 18.85
C LEU A 174 -10.78 1.29 17.62
N THR A 175 -11.39 2.47 17.71
CA THR A 175 -12.18 3.04 16.62
C THR A 175 -11.30 3.76 15.59
N GLN A 176 -10.66 4.87 15.96
CA GLN A 176 -9.87 5.72 15.05
C GLN A 176 -8.48 5.14 14.73
N GLY A 177 -7.91 4.37 15.65
CA GLY A 177 -6.67 3.62 15.39
C GLY A 177 -6.97 2.37 14.57
N VAL A 178 -7.40 1.30 15.25
CA VAL A 178 -7.51 -0.03 14.66
C VAL A 178 -8.61 -0.12 13.59
N CYS A 179 -9.88 0.10 13.93
CA CYS A 179 -11.00 -0.18 13.02
C CYS A 179 -10.99 0.72 11.77
N PHE A 180 -10.74 2.02 11.94
CA PHE A 180 -10.58 2.98 10.84
C PHE A 180 -9.36 2.63 9.98
N GLY A 181 -8.22 2.31 10.59
CA GLY A 181 -7.04 1.84 9.88
C GLY A 181 -7.29 0.56 9.06
N LEU A 182 -8.03 -0.41 9.60
CA LEU A 182 -8.41 -1.61 8.87
C LEU A 182 -9.33 -1.30 7.68
N GLY A 183 -10.35 -0.44 7.88
CA GLY A 183 -11.23 -0.01 6.79
C GLY A 183 -10.48 0.70 5.66
N MET A 184 -9.63 1.66 6.03
CA MET A 184 -8.71 2.36 5.14
C MET A 184 -7.78 1.40 4.40
N GLY A 185 -7.23 0.38 5.07
CA GLY A 185 -6.34 -0.62 4.47
C GLY A 185 -7.00 -1.41 3.36
N PHE A 186 -8.21 -1.94 3.61
CA PHE A 186 -8.98 -2.65 2.57
C PHE A 186 -9.31 -1.75 1.36
N LEU A 187 -9.73 -0.51 1.61
CA LEU A 187 -10.04 0.47 0.56
C LEU A 187 -8.80 0.87 -0.25
N PHE A 188 -7.68 1.18 0.41
CA PHE A 188 -6.44 1.58 -0.23
C PHE A 188 -5.83 0.42 -1.03
N VAL A 189 -5.65 -0.75 -0.42
CA VAL A 189 -4.97 -1.88 -1.06
C VAL A 189 -5.80 -2.48 -2.19
N GLY A 190 -7.13 -2.55 -2.03
CA GLY A 190 -8.03 -2.97 -3.11
C GLY A 190 -8.06 -1.99 -4.30
N SER A 191 -7.78 -0.69 -4.08
CA SER A 191 -7.94 0.34 -5.11
C SER A 191 -6.64 0.77 -5.80
N VAL A 192 -5.50 0.74 -5.09
CA VAL A 192 -4.20 1.27 -5.58
C VAL A 192 -3.67 0.57 -6.83
N GLY A 193 -3.94 -0.73 -6.96
CA GLY A 193 -3.54 -1.51 -8.14
C GLY A 193 -4.37 -1.23 -9.40
N ILE A 194 -5.56 -0.63 -9.28
CA ILE A 194 -6.52 -0.54 -10.39
C ILE A 194 -6.04 0.44 -11.47
N VAL A 195 -5.69 1.67 -11.11
CA VAL A 195 -5.40 2.74 -12.09
C VAL A 195 -4.24 2.38 -13.04
N PRO A 196 -3.11 1.80 -12.58
CA PRO A 196 -2.04 1.33 -13.47
C PRO A 196 -2.45 0.33 -14.55
N GLN A 197 -3.54 -0.43 -14.35
CA GLN A 197 -4.04 -1.46 -15.27
C GLN A 197 -4.77 -0.87 -16.49
N TRP A 198 -5.20 0.39 -16.42
CA TRP A 198 -5.96 1.06 -17.49
C TRP A 198 -5.08 1.87 -18.46
N PHE A 199 -3.82 2.14 -18.09
CA PHE A 199 -2.94 3.07 -18.80
C PHE A 199 -1.51 2.51 -18.95
N THR A 200 -0.88 2.78 -20.11
CA THR A 200 0.54 2.57 -20.36
C THR A 200 1.29 3.89 -20.52
N THR A 201 0.78 4.80 -21.37
CA THR A 201 1.43 6.07 -21.73
C THR A 201 1.10 7.24 -20.80
N ARG A 202 -0.06 7.19 -20.13
CA ARG A 202 -0.54 8.22 -19.17
C ARG A 202 -0.62 7.66 -17.74
N ARG A 203 0.15 6.61 -17.45
CA ARG A 203 0.01 5.81 -16.24
C ARG A 203 0.32 6.60 -14.97
N SER A 204 1.38 7.40 -14.98
CA SER A 204 1.72 8.24 -13.85
C SER A 204 0.83 9.46 -13.73
N LEU A 205 0.37 10.07 -14.84
CA LEU A 205 -0.64 11.13 -14.79
C LEU A 205 -1.92 10.63 -14.10
N ALA A 206 -2.45 9.48 -14.53
CA ALA A 206 -3.65 8.90 -13.95
C ALA A 206 -3.45 8.55 -12.46
N ASN A 207 -2.32 7.93 -12.10
CA ASN A 207 -2.02 7.66 -10.69
C ASN A 207 -1.81 8.93 -9.86
N GLY A 208 -1.25 10.00 -10.45
CA GLY A 208 -1.12 11.32 -9.81
C GLY A 208 -2.46 11.99 -9.54
N ILE A 209 -3.42 11.88 -10.46
CA ILE A 209 -4.80 12.36 -10.24
C ILE A 209 -5.52 11.49 -9.18
N ALA A 210 -5.40 10.16 -9.27
CA ALA A 210 -5.96 9.24 -8.30
C ALA A 210 -5.43 9.48 -6.87
N THR A 211 -4.15 9.81 -6.74
CA THR A 211 -3.53 10.07 -5.43
C THR A 211 -3.67 11.53 -4.99
N ALA A 212 -3.88 12.51 -5.88
CA ALA A 212 -4.21 13.89 -5.53
C ALA A 212 -5.45 14.01 -4.64
N GLY A 213 -6.39 13.06 -4.79
CA GLY A 213 -7.58 12.94 -3.95
C GLY A 213 -7.31 13.05 -2.45
N SER A 214 -6.24 12.42 -1.93
CA SER A 214 -5.94 12.51 -0.49
C SER A 214 -5.56 13.92 -0.02
N GLY A 215 -4.89 14.71 -0.88
CA GLY A 215 -4.52 16.09 -0.57
C GLY A 215 -5.72 17.03 -0.59
N PHE A 216 -6.55 16.95 -1.62
CA PHE A 216 -7.80 17.73 -1.69
C PHE A 216 -8.80 17.32 -0.60
N GLY A 217 -8.90 16.02 -0.29
CA GLY A 217 -9.66 15.51 0.85
C GLY A 217 -9.10 16.03 2.18
N GLY A 218 -7.78 15.98 2.37
CA GLY A 218 -7.12 16.48 3.59
C GLY A 218 -7.37 17.97 3.84
N LEU A 219 -7.35 18.78 2.78
CA LEU A 219 -7.75 20.19 2.83
C LEU A 219 -9.23 20.34 3.21
N LEU A 220 -10.14 19.67 2.48
CA LEU A 220 -11.58 19.75 2.68
C LEU A 220 -11.96 19.34 4.12
N TYR A 221 -11.50 18.17 4.57
CA TYR A 221 -11.84 17.63 5.88
C TYR A 221 -11.16 18.34 7.04
N SER A 222 -9.96 18.90 6.87
CA SER A 222 -9.35 19.74 7.91
C SER A 222 -10.19 20.99 8.19
N LEU A 223 -10.64 21.68 7.13
CA LEU A 223 -11.48 22.87 7.26
C LEU A 223 -12.90 22.51 7.74
N ALA A 224 -13.51 21.48 7.15
CA ALA A 224 -14.86 21.03 7.47
C ALA A 224 -14.96 20.49 8.90
N SER A 225 -14.05 19.62 9.34
CA SER A 225 -14.05 19.09 10.72
C SER A 225 -13.84 20.19 11.74
N GLY A 226 -12.94 21.15 11.49
CA GLY A 226 -12.77 22.31 12.35
C GLY A 226 -14.04 23.15 12.48
N ALA A 227 -14.79 23.33 11.40
CA ALA A 227 -16.08 24.03 11.42
C ALA A 227 -17.19 23.21 12.10
N MET A 228 -17.29 21.91 11.83
CA MET A 228 -18.28 21.02 12.43
C MET A 228 -18.09 20.89 13.94
N ILE A 229 -16.85 20.72 14.43
CA ILE A 229 -16.57 20.63 15.87
C ILE A 229 -17.05 21.89 16.60
N ARG A 230 -16.83 23.09 16.03
CA ARG A 230 -17.25 24.37 16.64
C ARG A 230 -18.76 24.57 16.67
N ASN A 231 -19.50 24.09 15.67
CA ASN A 231 -20.93 24.41 15.51
C ASN A 231 -21.87 23.27 15.90
N LEU A 232 -21.43 22.01 15.77
CA LEU A 232 -22.23 20.78 15.96
C LEU A 232 -21.66 19.86 17.04
N GLY A 233 -20.43 20.12 17.50
CA GLY A 233 -19.71 19.29 18.44
C GLY A 233 -19.04 18.07 17.81
N LEU A 234 -18.18 17.44 18.61
CA LEU A 234 -17.37 16.29 18.22
C LEU A 234 -18.20 15.05 17.78
N PRO A 235 -19.27 14.61 18.49
CA PRO A 235 -20.03 13.43 18.09
C PRO A 235 -20.70 13.56 16.72
N TRP A 236 -21.33 14.71 16.43
CA TRP A 236 -21.96 14.95 15.14
C TRP A 236 -20.95 15.06 13.99
N THR A 237 -19.77 15.64 14.25
CA THR A 237 -18.66 15.65 13.29
C THR A 237 -18.33 14.24 12.81
N PHE A 238 -18.11 13.29 13.74
CA PHE A 238 -17.81 11.91 13.38
C PHE A 238 -18.93 11.19 12.63
N ARG A 239 -20.19 11.41 13.01
CA ARG A 239 -21.35 10.83 12.31
C ARG A 239 -21.45 11.33 10.87
N ILE A 240 -21.27 12.63 10.64
CA ILE A 240 -21.30 13.23 9.30
C ILE A 240 -20.17 12.66 8.45
N LEU A 241 -18.95 12.59 8.97
CA LEU A 241 -17.81 11.99 8.26
C LEU A 241 -18.05 10.52 7.90
N GLY A 242 -18.55 9.72 8.84
CA GLY A 242 -18.87 8.30 8.60
C GLY A 242 -19.96 8.10 7.55
N ILE A 243 -21.02 8.91 7.56
CA ILE A 243 -22.10 8.85 6.57
C ILE A 243 -21.61 9.28 5.18
N VAL A 244 -20.82 10.35 5.09
CA VAL A 244 -20.28 10.83 3.81
C VAL A 244 -19.30 9.82 3.21
N ALA A 245 -18.38 9.27 4.02
CA ALA A 245 -17.49 8.19 3.61
C ALA A 245 -18.27 6.96 3.13
N LEU A 246 -19.27 6.51 3.91
CA LEU A 246 -20.14 5.37 3.55
C LEU A 246 -20.78 5.54 2.17
N VAL A 247 -21.43 6.68 1.92
CA VAL A 247 -22.15 6.93 0.66
C VAL A 247 -21.18 6.99 -0.52
N VAL A 248 -20.11 7.78 -0.41
CA VAL A 248 -19.18 8.00 -1.54
C VAL A 248 -18.31 6.78 -1.81
N ASN A 249 -17.77 6.14 -0.77
CA ASN A 249 -16.93 4.94 -0.96
C ASN A 249 -17.76 3.73 -1.40
N THR A 250 -19.02 3.60 -0.98
CA THR A 250 -19.94 2.59 -1.55
C THR A 250 -20.17 2.86 -3.04
N GLY A 251 -20.52 4.10 -3.41
CA GLY A 251 -20.73 4.47 -4.81
C GLY A 251 -19.50 4.19 -5.68
N CYS A 252 -18.31 4.57 -5.22
CA CYS A 252 -17.05 4.31 -5.93
C CYS A 252 -16.73 2.81 -6.00
N SER A 253 -16.94 2.05 -4.93
CA SER A 253 -16.75 0.59 -4.89
C SER A 253 -17.70 -0.16 -5.83
N LEU A 254 -18.91 0.36 -6.04
CA LEU A 254 -19.87 -0.22 -6.98
C LEU A 254 -19.54 0.13 -8.44
N VAL A 255 -18.92 1.27 -8.72
CA VAL A 255 -18.61 1.72 -10.08
C VAL A 255 -17.22 1.24 -10.57
N VAL A 256 -16.22 1.18 -9.69
CA VAL A 256 -14.84 0.87 -10.10
C VAL A 256 -14.71 -0.54 -10.69
N ARG A 257 -13.84 -0.69 -11.69
CA ARG A 257 -13.52 -1.98 -12.34
C ARG A 257 -12.01 -2.19 -12.40
N ASP A 258 -11.56 -3.32 -11.87
CA ASP A 258 -10.23 -3.85 -12.10
C ASP A 258 -10.14 -4.61 -13.43
N ARG A 259 -8.92 -4.98 -13.82
CA ARG A 259 -8.59 -5.86 -14.94
C ARG A 259 -7.69 -7.01 -14.50
N ASN A 260 -7.82 -7.46 -13.24
CA ASN A 260 -6.93 -8.47 -12.64
C ASN A 260 -6.94 -9.78 -13.44
N LYS A 261 -8.12 -10.19 -13.94
CA LYS A 261 -8.28 -11.42 -14.75
C LYS A 261 -7.63 -11.32 -16.13
N GLN A 262 -7.78 -10.18 -16.81
CA GLN A 262 -7.25 -9.96 -18.15
C GLN A 262 -5.72 -9.86 -18.17
N ILE A 263 -5.14 -9.34 -17.09
CA ILE A 263 -3.68 -9.20 -16.91
C ILE A 263 -3.05 -10.49 -16.33
N GLY A 264 -3.86 -11.44 -15.84
CA GLY A 264 -3.37 -12.62 -15.13
C GLY A 264 -2.63 -12.27 -13.84
N ALA A 265 -3.09 -11.23 -13.14
CA ALA A 265 -2.37 -10.56 -12.06
C ALA A 265 -2.05 -11.50 -10.89
N SER A 266 -0.78 -11.49 -10.45
CA SER A 266 -0.31 -12.19 -9.26
C SER A 266 -0.83 -11.46 -8.03
N GLN A 267 -1.68 -12.14 -7.25
CA GLN A 267 -2.26 -11.66 -5.99
C GLN A 267 -1.80 -12.55 -4.84
N LEU A 268 -0.48 -12.73 -4.72
CA LEU A 268 0.14 -13.43 -3.62
C LEU A 268 0.32 -12.45 -2.45
N ALA A 269 -0.10 -12.87 -1.26
CA ALA A 269 0.03 -12.07 -0.04
C ALA A 269 1.50 -11.71 0.25
N PHE A 270 2.40 -12.70 0.06
CA PHE A 270 3.84 -12.59 0.16
C PHE A 270 4.51 -13.45 -0.92
N ASP A 271 5.20 -12.81 -1.86
CA ASP A 271 6.15 -13.47 -2.77
C ASP A 271 7.59 -13.25 -2.28
N TRP A 272 8.14 -14.27 -1.61
CA TRP A 272 9.51 -14.26 -1.10
C TRP A 272 10.59 -14.18 -2.19
N SER A 273 10.25 -14.47 -3.46
CA SER A 273 11.20 -14.33 -4.58
C SER A 273 11.59 -12.88 -4.83
N LEU A 274 10.68 -11.93 -4.54
CA LEU A 274 10.92 -10.50 -4.75
C LEU A 274 12.04 -9.95 -3.86
N PHE A 275 12.21 -10.45 -2.63
CA PHE A 275 13.31 -10.05 -1.75
C PHE A 275 14.71 -10.46 -2.28
N ARG A 276 14.78 -11.37 -3.27
CA ARG A 276 16.05 -11.71 -3.95
C ARG A 276 16.39 -10.74 -5.09
N ARG A 277 15.45 -9.90 -5.52
CA ARG A 277 15.60 -8.90 -6.60
C ARG A 277 16.18 -7.60 -6.01
N VAL A 278 17.43 -7.25 -6.37
CA VAL A 278 18.13 -6.07 -5.82
C VAL A 278 17.42 -4.77 -6.19
N GLU A 279 16.85 -4.70 -7.39
CA GLU A 279 16.01 -3.62 -7.87
C GLU A 279 14.78 -3.38 -7.00
N TYR A 280 14.18 -4.45 -6.47
CA TYR A 280 13.05 -4.36 -5.56
C TYR A 280 13.48 -3.94 -4.15
N LEU A 281 14.62 -4.40 -3.66
CA LEU A 281 15.20 -3.92 -2.39
C LEU A 281 15.53 -2.41 -2.44
N LEU A 282 16.01 -1.89 -3.57
CA LEU A 282 16.24 -0.46 -3.76
C LEU A 282 14.92 0.35 -3.80
N LEU A 283 13.86 -0.22 -4.38
CA LEU A 283 12.51 0.36 -4.35
C LEU A 283 11.94 0.42 -2.93
N LEU A 284 12.11 -0.66 -2.15
CA LEU A 284 11.75 -0.69 -0.73
C LEU A 284 12.56 0.33 0.09
N GLY A 285 13.86 0.47 -0.16
CA GLY A 285 14.72 1.48 0.48
C GLY A 285 14.27 2.91 0.18
N PHE A 286 13.93 3.22 -1.07
CA PHE A 286 13.32 4.49 -1.45
C PHE A 286 12.06 4.77 -0.63
N GLY A 287 11.14 3.81 -0.57
CA GLY A 287 9.92 3.96 0.21
C GLY A 287 10.20 4.16 1.70
N TRP A 288 11.10 3.37 2.28
CA TRP A 288 11.39 3.37 3.71
C TRP A 288 11.87 4.74 4.19
N PHE A 289 12.91 5.27 3.54
CA PHE A 289 13.43 6.59 3.88
C PHE A 289 12.46 7.72 3.52
N SER A 290 11.71 7.60 2.42
CA SER A 290 10.69 8.60 2.07
C SER A 290 9.55 8.66 3.09
N MET A 291 9.12 7.52 3.65
CA MET A 291 8.08 7.49 4.68
C MET A 291 8.57 8.07 6.02
N LEU A 292 9.82 7.81 6.41
CA LEU A 292 10.43 8.43 7.60
C LEU A 292 10.40 9.96 7.53
N GLY A 293 10.75 10.54 6.37
CA GLY A 293 10.65 11.98 6.17
C GLY A 293 9.21 12.50 6.05
N TYR A 294 8.37 11.80 5.27
CA TYR A 294 7.01 12.20 4.96
C TYR A 294 6.09 12.27 6.18
N VAL A 295 6.13 11.25 7.05
CA VAL A 295 5.22 11.16 8.20
C VAL A 295 5.54 12.20 9.27
N VAL A 296 6.83 12.42 9.58
CA VAL A 296 7.26 13.50 10.48
C VAL A 296 6.83 14.85 9.92
N LEU A 297 7.08 15.12 8.63
CA LEU A 297 6.64 16.38 8.00
C LEU A 297 5.11 16.57 8.08
N LEU A 298 4.33 15.52 7.84
CA LEU A 298 2.87 15.59 7.81
C LEU A 298 2.25 15.98 9.16
N PHE A 299 2.78 15.44 10.26
CA PHE A 299 2.23 15.66 11.60
C PHE A 299 2.95 16.77 12.38
N SER A 300 4.29 16.81 12.36
CA SER A 300 5.07 17.79 13.13
C SER A 300 4.96 19.23 12.59
N LEU A 301 4.60 19.48 11.32
CA LEU A 301 4.59 20.84 10.75
C LEU A 301 3.61 21.80 11.44
N ALA A 302 2.43 21.31 11.84
CA ALA A 302 1.45 22.12 12.58
C ALA A 302 1.92 22.38 14.03
N SER A 303 2.62 21.41 14.63
CA SER A 303 3.19 21.56 15.97
C SER A 303 4.36 22.56 15.97
N TYR A 304 5.22 22.50 14.95
CA TYR A 304 6.27 23.49 14.68
C TYR A 304 5.71 24.90 14.55
N ALA A 305 4.61 25.08 13.81
CA ALA A 305 3.94 26.38 13.68
C ALA A 305 3.59 26.98 15.06
N ARG A 306 3.10 26.16 16.00
CA ARG A 306 2.83 26.58 17.38
C ARG A 306 4.12 26.88 18.15
N ALA A 307 5.16 26.08 17.98
CA ALA A 307 6.46 26.26 18.64
C ALA A 307 7.17 27.57 18.25
N VAL A 308 7.02 28.04 17.00
CA VAL A 308 7.51 29.36 16.56
C VAL A 308 6.57 30.52 16.89
N GLY A 309 5.51 30.29 17.68
CA GLY A 309 4.63 31.33 18.22
C GLY A 309 3.37 31.64 17.41
N LEU A 310 3.06 30.91 16.33
CA LEU A 310 1.85 31.12 15.54
C LEU A 310 0.59 30.63 16.27
N SER A 311 -0.56 31.20 15.96
CA SER A 311 -1.85 30.83 16.56
C SER A 311 -2.29 29.39 16.19
N ALA A 312 -3.24 28.84 16.96
CA ALA A 312 -3.85 27.55 16.62
C ALA A 312 -4.57 27.57 15.25
N SER A 313 -5.19 28.69 14.88
CA SER A 313 -5.79 28.85 13.55
C SER A 313 -4.73 28.90 12.45
N GLN A 314 -3.62 29.61 12.64
CA GLN A 314 -2.50 29.64 11.69
C GLN A 314 -1.87 28.25 11.50
N ALA A 315 -1.65 27.50 12.59
CA ALA A 315 -1.13 26.13 12.52
C ALA A 315 -2.07 25.18 11.74
N SER A 316 -3.39 25.31 11.95
CA SER A 316 -4.39 24.57 11.18
C SER A 316 -4.37 24.94 9.68
N VAL A 317 -4.23 26.23 9.36
CA VAL A 317 -4.10 26.69 7.96
C VAL A 317 -2.81 26.17 7.32
N VAL A 318 -1.68 26.13 8.03
CA VAL A 318 -0.42 25.55 7.53
C VAL A 318 -0.60 24.07 7.14
N SER A 319 -1.27 23.27 7.99
CA SER A 319 -1.59 21.87 7.64
C SER A 319 -2.56 21.75 6.46
N ALA A 320 -3.57 22.62 6.39
CA ALA A 320 -4.49 22.66 5.25
C ALA A 320 -3.76 23.00 3.93
N ILE A 321 -2.84 23.96 3.95
CA ILE A 321 -2.01 24.33 2.79
C ILE A 321 -0.99 23.23 2.43
N LEU A 322 -0.47 22.47 3.40
CA LEU A 322 0.38 21.30 3.13
C LEU A 322 -0.39 20.25 2.32
N ASN A 323 -1.64 19.98 2.72
CA ASN A 323 -2.54 19.07 2.01
C ASN A 323 -2.95 19.61 0.62
N LEU A 324 -3.20 20.92 0.49
CA LEU A 324 -3.40 21.58 -0.81
C LEU A 324 -2.19 21.42 -1.73
N GLY A 325 -0.98 21.63 -1.20
CA GLY A 325 0.28 21.41 -1.90
C GLY A 325 0.36 19.99 -2.46
N GLN A 326 0.08 18.97 -1.63
CA GLN A 326 -0.01 17.59 -2.09
C GLN A 326 -1.06 17.39 -3.19
N GLY A 327 -2.28 17.94 -3.04
CA GLY A 327 -3.32 17.83 -4.06
C GLY A 327 -2.90 18.42 -5.41
N LEU A 328 -2.25 19.58 -5.39
CA LEU A 328 -1.79 20.28 -6.60
C LEU A 328 -0.51 19.69 -7.21
N GLY A 329 0.40 19.13 -6.40
CA GLY A 329 1.70 18.63 -6.85
C GLY A 329 1.68 17.25 -7.51
N ARG A 330 0.81 16.34 -7.04
CA ARG A 330 0.76 14.95 -7.52
C ARG A 330 0.41 14.83 -9.03
N PRO A 331 -0.56 15.56 -9.62
CA PRO A 331 -0.86 15.44 -11.05
C PRO A 331 0.26 15.95 -11.98
N PRO A 332 0.89 17.13 -11.76
CA PRO A 332 2.06 17.57 -12.53
C PRO A 332 3.25 16.61 -12.41
N ILE A 333 3.57 16.12 -11.21
CA ILE A 333 4.65 15.12 -11.01
C ILE A 333 4.34 13.86 -11.82
N GLY A 334 3.08 13.39 -11.78
CA GLY A 334 2.60 12.29 -12.62
C GLY A 334 2.83 12.55 -14.11
N TYR A 335 2.33 13.69 -14.61
CA TYR A 335 2.45 14.11 -16.02
C TYR A 335 3.91 14.15 -16.51
N PHE A 336 4.79 14.87 -15.81
CA PHE A 336 6.18 15.01 -16.22
C PHE A 336 6.96 13.69 -16.09
N SER A 337 6.59 12.80 -15.16
CA SER A 337 7.25 11.50 -15.02
C SER A 337 7.02 10.55 -16.21
N ASP A 338 5.83 10.54 -16.83
CA ASP A 338 5.57 9.76 -18.06
C ASP A 338 6.45 10.28 -19.24
N ALA A 339 6.79 11.58 -19.24
CA ALA A 339 7.66 12.20 -20.25
C ALA A 339 9.17 12.02 -19.99
N VAL A 340 9.64 12.29 -18.77
CA VAL A 340 11.06 12.35 -18.38
C VAL A 340 11.63 10.99 -17.95
N GLY A 341 10.77 10.03 -17.60
CA GLY A 341 11.13 8.76 -16.96
C GLY A 341 10.67 8.75 -15.50
N ARG A 342 10.10 7.64 -15.05
CA ARG A 342 9.37 7.63 -13.78
C ARG A 342 10.33 7.59 -12.59
N ILE A 343 11.40 6.83 -12.73
CA ILE A 343 12.48 6.78 -11.75
C ILE A 343 13.25 8.12 -11.76
N ASN A 344 13.48 8.72 -12.92
CA ASN A 344 14.07 10.06 -13.04
C ASN A 344 13.27 11.12 -12.24
N MET A 345 11.95 11.17 -12.40
CA MET A 345 11.11 12.14 -11.69
C MET A 345 11.01 11.83 -10.19
N ALA A 346 10.97 10.54 -9.81
CA ALA A 346 11.04 10.10 -8.42
C ALA A 346 12.33 10.60 -7.74
N CYS A 347 13.50 10.43 -8.38
CA CYS A 347 14.77 10.97 -7.87
C CYS A 347 14.67 12.47 -7.62
N PHE A 348 14.24 13.23 -8.63
CA PHE A 348 14.26 14.69 -8.62
C PHE A 348 13.33 15.28 -7.55
N ALA A 349 12.07 14.87 -7.50
CA ALA A 349 11.13 15.46 -6.55
C ALA A 349 11.38 14.98 -5.11
N THR A 350 11.90 13.77 -4.90
CA THR A 350 12.33 13.30 -3.56
C THR A 350 13.56 14.08 -3.07
N PHE A 351 14.52 14.36 -3.96
CA PHE A 351 15.65 15.24 -3.66
C PHE A 351 15.19 16.68 -3.34
N MET A 352 14.26 17.24 -4.12
CA MET A 352 13.67 18.55 -3.84
C MET A 352 12.92 18.59 -2.50
N ALA A 353 12.22 17.53 -2.10
CA ALA A 353 11.55 17.46 -0.80
C ALA A 353 12.55 17.57 0.37
N GLY A 354 13.68 16.84 0.28
CA GLY A 354 14.76 16.91 1.26
C GLY A 354 15.46 18.28 1.26
N LEU A 355 15.76 18.83 0.08
CA LEU A 355 16.40 20.14 -0.05
C LEU A 355 15.52 21.26 0.52
N LEU A 356 14.21 21.27 0.22
CA LEU A 356 13.28 22.28 0.74
C LEU A 356 13.10 22.16 2.26
N ALA A 357 13.14 20.95 2.83
CA ALA A 357 13.16 20.79 4.29
C ALA A 357 14.41 21.44 4.93
N LEU A 358 15.59 21.19 4.36
CA LEU A 358 16.85 21.74 4.90
C LEU A 358 17.01 23.26 4.65
N VAL A 359 16.59 23.76 3.49
CA VAL A 359 16.86 25.14 3.05
C VAL A 359 15.71 26.11 3.38
N VAL A 360 14.47 25.62 3.46
CA VAL A 360 13.29 26.48 3.73
C VAL A 360 12.73 26.22 5.13
N TRP A 361 12.40 24.97 5.47
CA TRP A 361 11.70 24.68 6.74
C TRP A 361 12.52 25.04 7.98
N ILE A 362 13.82 24.72 8.01
CA ILE A 362 14.73 25.09 9.11
C ILE A 362 14.67 26.60 9.44
N PHE A 363 14.46 27.45 8.43
CA PHE A 363 14.44 28.91 8.56
C PHE A 363 13.02 29.50 8.57
N ALA A 364 11.96 28.68 8.55
CA ALA A 364 10.57 29.09 8.37
C ALA A 364 9.91 29.61 9.68
N THR A 365 10.46 30.66 10.27
CA THR A 365 9.98 31.26 11.53
C THR A 365 8.74 32.15 11.37
N SER A 366 8.39 32.56 10.14
CA SER A 366 7.23 33.43 9.87
C SER A 366 6.10 32.69 9.16
N PHE A 367 4.86 33.12 9.40
CA PHE A 367 3.66 32.53 8.78
C PHE A 367 3.76 32.48 7.24
N GLY A 368 4.24 33.55 6.60
CA GLY A 368 4.38 33.61 5.14
C GLY A 368 5.35 32.57 4.57
N VAL A 369 6.54 32.43 5.18
CA VAL A 369 7.53 31.42 4.76
C VAL A 369 7.02 30.00 5.03
N LEU A 370 6.32 29.79 6.14
CA LEU A 370 5.76 28.48 6.49
C LEU A 370 4.61 28.07 5.57
N ILE A 371 3.79 29.02 5.11
CA ILE A 371 2.75 28.81 4.08
C ILE A 371 3.38 28.49 2.71
N PHE A 372 4.44 29.19 2.32
CA PHE A 372 5.21 28.88 1.10
C PHE A 372 5.81 27.46 1.17
N TYR A 373 6.45 27.10 2.29
CA TYR A 373 6.99 25.76 2.49
C TYR A 373 5.90 24.69 2.50
N ALA A 374 4.77 24.93 3.16
CA ALA A 374 3.64 24.00 3.14
C ALA A 374 3.14 23.74 1.70
N LEU A 375 2.99 24.79 0.89
CA LEU A 375 2.52 24.63 -0.49
C LEU A 375 3.55 23.91 -1.39
N VAL A 376 4.79 24.41 -1.44
CA VAL A 376 5.83 23.92 -2.37
C VAL A 376 6.46 22.62 -1.86
N GLY A 377 6.77 22.55 -0.56
CA GLY A 377 7.23 21.33 0.10
C GLY A 377 6.17 20.24 0.06
N GLY A 378 4.90 20.56 0.33
CA GLY A 378 3.77 19.63 0.19
C GLY A 378 3.64 19.07 -1.23
N ALA A 379 3.82 19.91 -2.26
CA ALA A 379 3.75 19.48 -3.66
C ALA A 379 4.76 18.37 -4.00
N VAL A 380 5.97 18.39 -3.42
CA VAL A 380 7.01 17.37 -3.67
C VAL A 380 7.07 16.26 -2.61
N ALA A 381 6.67 16.51 -1.36
CA ALA A 381 6.70 15.54 -0.27
C ALA A 381 5.86 14.28 -0.57
N GLY A 382 4.73 14.45 -1.27
CA GLY A 382 3.83 13.37 -1.71
C GLY A 382 4.30 12.59 -2.94
N THR A 383 5.52 12.80 -3.44
CA THR A 383 6.05 12.14 -4.66
C THR A 383 5.95 10.63 -4.58
N PHE A 384 6.34 10.02 -3.44
CA PHE A 384 6.33 8.58 -3.26
C PHE A 384 4.97 7.96 -3.66
N TRP A 385 3.87 8.46 -3.11
CA TRP A 385 2.52 7.97 -3.41
C TRP A 385 2.14 8.13 -4.89
N THR A 386 2.61 9.20 -5.54
CA THR A 386 2.39 9.47 -6.97
C THR A 386 3.06 8.44 -7.87
N VAL A 387 4.29 8.06 -7.54
CA VAL A 387 5.17 7.29 -8.43
C VAL A 387 5.29 5.82 -8.07
N ILE A 388 5.00 5.41 -6.83
CA ILE A 388 5.25 4.04 -6.36
C ILE A 388 4.54 2.99 -7.23
N ALA A 389 3.24 3.11 -7.47
CA ALA A 389 2.51 2.14 -8.28
C ALA A 389 3.05 2.02 -9.72
N PRO A 390 3.25 3.10 -10.50
CA PRO A 390 3.79 2.98 -11.86
C PRO A 390 5.29 2.66 -11.92
N VAL A 391 6.10 3.01 -10.91
CA VAL A 391 7.52 2.58 -10.81
C VAL A 391 7.60 1.09 -10.44
N THR A 392 6.73 0.57 -9.57
CA THR A 392 6.64 -0.88 -9.29
C THR A 392 6.37 -1.65 -10.58
N VAL A 393 5.51 -1.15 -11.48
CA VAL A 393 5.28 -1.78 -12.80
C VAL A 393 6.58 -1.87 -13.62
N GLU A 394 7.46 -0.87 -13.56
CA GLU A 394 8.74 -0.87 -14.29
C GLU A 394 9.82 -1.77 -13.65
N VAL A 395 9.72 -2.00 -12.33
CA VAL A 395 10.68 -2.81 -11.57
C VAL A 395 10.32 -4.30 -11.59
N VAL A 396 9.05 -4.66 -11.41
CA VAL A 396 8.61 -6.07 -11.33
C VAL A 396 7.73 -6.54 -12.50
N GLY A 397 7.24 -5.65 -13.37
CA GLY A 397 6.28 -5.98 -14.43
C GLY A 397 4.83 -5.94 -13.93
N LEU A 398 3.88 -5.64 -14.82
CA LEU A 398 2.47 -5.35 -14.47
C LEU A 398 1.78 -6.51 -13.72
N LYS A 399 2.16 -7.76 -14.02
CA LYS A 399 1.62 -8.98 -13.41
C LYS A 399 1.93 -9.08 -11.92
N ASP A 400 3.14 -8.73 -11.50
CA ASP A 400 3.62 -8.90 -10.11
C ASP A 400 3.28 -7.69 -9.21
N VAL A 401 2.67 -6.63 -9.76
CA VAL A 401 2.36 -5.38 -9.04
C VAL A 401 1.56 -5.58 -7.75
N PRO A 402 0.46 -6.38 -7.70
CA PRO A 402 -0.31 -6.51 -6.46
C PRO A 402 0.50 -7.20 -5.37
N SER A 403 1.21 -8.29 -5.69
CA SER A 403 2.12 -9.00 -4.77
C SER A 403 3.27 -8.11 -4.27
N ALA A 404 3.87 -7.32 -5.16
CA ALA A 404 4.94 -6.38 -4.81
C ALA A 404 4.44 -5.21 -3.95
N LEU A 405 3.29 -4.62 -4.29
CA LEU A 405 2.70 -3.57 -3.46
C LEU A 405 2.26 -4.10 -2.09
N SER A 406 1.73 -5.33 -2.00
CA SER A 406 1.42 -5.99 -0.72
C SER A 406 2.64 -6.00 0.21
N ILE A 407 3.77 -6.55 -0.25
CA ILE A 407 5.02 -6.58 0.51
C ILE A 407 5.53 -5.17 0.81
N THR A 408 5.44 -4.25 -0.15
CA THR A 408 5.83 -2.84 0.03
C THR A 408 5.09 -2.22 1.21
N TRP A 409 3.76 -2.41 1.31
CA TRP A 409 2.98 -1.86 2.43
C TRP A 409 3.35 -2.48 3.79
N VAL A 410 3.57 -3.80 3.88
CA VAL A 410 4.05 -4.43 5.13
C VAL A 410 5.40 -3.86 5.57
N VAL A 411 6.34 -3.71 4.63
CA VAL A 411 7.66 -3.14 4.92
C VAL A 411 7.56 -1.67 5.34
N LEU A 412 6.68 -0.88 4.70
CA LEU A 412 6.49 0.54 4.99
C LEU A 412 5.59 0.83 6.20
N ALA A 413 4.90 -0.16 6.75
CA ALA A 413 4.19 -0.01 8.02
C ALA A 413 5.15 0.42 9.13
N VAL A 414 6.31 -0.23 9.26
CA VAL A 414 7.30 0.03 10.31
C VAL A 414 7.78 1.50 10.33
N PRO A 415 8.33 2.08 9.24
CA PRO A 415 8.70 3.49 9.25
C PRO A 415 7.49 4.37 9.53
N CYS A 416 6.32 4.12 8.93
CA CYS A 416 5.11 4.90 9.21
C CYS A 416 4.67 4.88 10.68
N THR A 417 4.83 3.77 11.41
CA THR A 417 4.53 3.67 12.84
C THR A 417 5.48 4.51 13.69
N PHE A 418 6.79 4.40 13.43
CA PHE A 418 7.82 4.94 14.32
C PHE A 418 8.31 6.35 13.94
N SER A 419 7.99 6.85 12.74
CA SER A 419 8.40 8.17 12.23
C SER A 419 8.13 9.31 13.21
N GLU A 420 6.84 9.58 13.50
CA GLU A 420 6.45 10.72 14.34
C GLU A 420 6.91 10.54 15.80
N PRO A 421 6.84 9.35 16.44
CA PRO A 421 7.49 9.11 17.74
C PRO A 421 8.99 9.45 17.76
N ILE A 422 9.76 9.06 16.73
CA ILE A 422 11.18 9.42 16.62
C ILE A 422 11.34 10.93 16.46
N GLY A 423 10.55 11.58 15.61
CA GLY A 423 10.57 13.03 15.42
C GLY A 423 10.27 13.79 16.71
N LEU A 424 9.23 13.42 17.44
CA LEU A 424 8.83 14.04 18.70
C LEU A 424 9.82 13.79 19.84
N GLU A 425 10.50 12.64 19.89
CA GLU A 425 11.52 12.38 20.91
C GLU A 425 12.82 13.16 20.63
N ILE A 426 13.14 13.43 19.36
CA ILE A 426 14.21 14.37 19.03
C ILE A 426 13.83 15.79 19.49
N VAL A 427 12.57 16.20 19.29
CA VAL A 427 12.06 17.51 19.78
C VAL A 427 12.07 17.58 21.32
N SER A 428 11.74 16.49 22.01
CA SER A 428 11.76 16.44 23.48
C SER A 428 13.19 16.60 24.02
N PHE A 429 14.14 15.88 23.42
CA PHE A 429 15.58 15.96 23.73
C PHE A 429 16.17 17.35 23.46
N GLU A 430 15.79 18.01 22.34
CA GLU A 430 16.20 19.38 22.02
C GLU A 430 15.42 20.47 22.81
N ARG A 431 14.69 20.11 23.88
CA ARG A 431 13.91 21.00 24.75
C ARG A 431 12.85 21.81 23.99
N GLY A 432 12.15 21.18 23.05
CA GLY A 432 11.09 21.78 22.24
C GLY A 432 11.54 22.46 20.96
N ARG A 433 12.84 22.43 20.63
CA ARG A 433 13.34 22.87 19.31
C ARG A 433 13.08 21.76 18.28
N TYR A 434 12.78 22.17 17.05
CA TYR A 434 12.47 21.26 15.95
C TYR A 434 13.64 20.99 15.01
N LEU A 435 14.83 21.52 15.31
CA LEU A 435 15.95 21.50 14.36
C LEU A 435 16.35 20.07 14.02
N GLY A 436 16.51 19.20 15.02
CA GLY A 436 16.82 17.79 14.81
C GLY A 436 15.75 17.04 13.99
N ALA A 437 14.46 17.32 14.20
CA ALA A 437 13.37 16.72 13.43
C ALA A 437 13.33 17.23 11.97
N GLN A 438 13.58 18.52 11.74
CA GLN A 438 13.68 19.12 10.41
C GLN A 438 14.88 18.55 9.62
N VAL A 439 16.02 18.42 10.30
CA VAL A 439 17.25 17.81 9.77
C VAL A 439 17.03 16.33 9.45
N LEU A 440 16.35 15.58 10.33
CA LEU A 440 15.96 14.19 10.08
C LEU A 440 15.13 14.08 8.79
N VAL A 441 14.06 14.87 8.65
CA VAL A 441 13.20 14.85 7.45
C VAL A 441 14.02 15.13 6.20
N GLY A 442 14.88 16.15 6.23
CA GLY A 442 15.78 16.49 5.13
C GLY A 442 16.67 15.32 4.70
N PHE A 443 17.42 14.74 5.64
CA PHE A 443 18.33 13.63 5.33
C PHE A 443 17.62 12.32 4.97
N MET A 444 16.44 12.04 5.54
CA MET A 444 15.64 10.87 5.15
C MET A 444 15.16 10.99 3.70
N TYR A 445 14.67 12.15 3.26
CA TYR A 445 14.35 12.37 1.85
C TYR A 445 15.59 12.28 0.94
N LEU A 446 16.75 12.80 1.35
CA LEU A 446 17.99 12.65 0.59
C LEU A 446 18.45 11.18 0.48
N ALA A 447 18.31 10.38 1.54
CA ALA A 447 18.59 8.94 1.51
C ALA A 447 17.64 8.20 0.56
N GLY A 448 16.33 8.53 0.58
CA GLY A 448 15.34 8.01 -0.35
C GLY A 448 15.67 8.34 -1.81
N ALA A 449 16.09 9.58 -2.09
CA ALA A 449 16.56 9.99 -3.41
C ALA A 449 17.84 9.22 -3.83
N GLY A 450 18.75 8.95 -2.90
CA GLY A 450 19.91 8.09 -3.12
C GLY A 450 19.53 6.67 -3.55
N CYS A 451 18.55 6.05 -2.89
CA CYS A 451 17.99 4.76 -3.30
C CYS A 451 17.41 4.82 -4.72
N CYS A 452 16.67 5.88 -5.09
CA CYS A 452 16.19 6.07 -6.46
C CYS A 452 17.33 6.21 -7.48
N VAL A 453 18.40 6.93 -7.16
CA VAL A 453 19.57 7.10 -8.07
C VAL A 453 20.29 5.78 -8.31
N LEU A 454 20.38 4.91 -7.29
CA LEU A 454 20.92 3.56 -7.45
C LEU A 454 19.98 2.67 -8.28
N LEU A 455 18.67 2.71 -8.02
CA LEU A 455 17.65 1.98 -8.78
C LEU A 455 17.66 2.36 -10.27
N ARG A 456 17.76 3.67 -10.54
CA ARG A 456 17.93 4.28 -11.86
C ARG A 456 19.19 3.76 -12.55
N GLY A 457 20.35 3.78 -11.88
CA GLY A 457 21.60 3.26 -12.43
C GLY A 457 21.55 1.78 -12.76
N TRP A 458 20.89 0.99 -11.90
CA TRP A 458 20.63 -0.42 -12.15
C TRP A 458 19.74 -0.62 -13.38
N LYS A 459 18.63 0.12 -13.49
CA LYS A 459 17.66 -0.02 -14.59
C LYS A 459 18.21 0.46 -15.93
N ILE A 460 19.05 1.51 -15.96
CA ILE A 460 19.85 1.90 -17.15
C ILE A 460 20.76 0.74 -17.58
N GLY A 461 21.43 0.08 -16.63
CA GLY A 461 22.29 -1.07 -16.89
C GLY A 461 21.54 -2.29 -17.43
N GLU A 462 20.34 -2.56 -16.93
CA GLU A 462 19.47 -3.64 -17.41
C GLU A 462 19.02 -3.41 -18.86
N VAL A 463 18.49 -2.21 -19.16
CA VAL A 463 18.05 -1.84 -20.52
C VAL A 463 19.21 -1.94 -21.51
N ARG A 464 20.42 -1.51 -21.12
CA ARG A 464 21.61 -1.65 -21.99
C ARG A 464 22.08 -3.08 -22.17
N ALA A 465 22.03 -3.92 -21.13
CA ALA A 465 22.36 -5.33 -21.27
C ALA A 465 21.39 -6.02 -22.25
N VAL A 466 20.11 -5.64 -22.24
CA VAL A 466 19.12 -6.08 -23.24
C VAL A 466 19.42 -5.54 -24.64
N GLU A 467 19.78 -4.26 -24.78
CA GLU A 467 20.21 -3.66 -26.06
C GLU A 467 21.46 -4.36 -26.63
N GLU A 468 22.45 -4.66 -25.79
CA GLU A 468 23.66 -5.42 -26.14
C GLU A 468 23.32 -6.83 -26.63
N MET A 469 22.50 -7.59 -25.89
CA MET A 469 22.11 -8.95 -26.29
C MET A 469 21.28 -8.99 -27.59
N LYS A 470 20.43 -7.99 -27.83
CA LYS A 470 19.76 -7.82 -29.14
C LYS A 470 20.76 -7.59 -30.27
N GLY A 471 21.81 -6.79 -30.02
CA GLY A 471 22.91 -6.58 -30.97
C GLY A 471 23.79 -7.82 -31.18
N GLU A 472 23.92 -8.67 -30.15
CA GLU A 472 24.60 -9.99 -30.21
C GLU A 472 23.79 -11.04 -31.00
N GLY A 473 22.61 -10.71 -31.53
CA GLY A 473 21.76 -11.64 -32.29
C GLY A 473 20.96 -12.62 -31.44
N VAL A 474 20.89 -12.41 -30.11
CA VAL A 474 20.03 -13.18 -29.21
C VAL A 474 18.58 -12.77 -29.48
N GLU A 475 17.67 -13.74 -29.66
CA GLU A 475 16.24 -13.47 -29.69
C GLU A 475 15.78 -12.95 -28.33
N VAL A 476 15.74 -11.62 -28.21
CA VAL A 476 15.07 -10.94 -27.11
C VAL A 476 13.72 -10.46 -27.62
N VAL A 477 12.74 -11.36 -27.54
CA VAL A 477 11.31 -10.99 -27.44
C VAL A 477 11.18 -9.88 -26.38
N GLY A 478 10.21 -8.98 -26.52
CA GLY A 478 10.23 -7.62 -25.93
C GLY A 478 10.59 -7.53 -24.43
N THR A 479 10.87 -6.33 -23.90
CA THR A 479 11.20 -6.19 -22.46
C THR A 479 10.12 -6.67 -21.48
N GLU A 480 8.93 -7.01 -21.98
CA GLU A 480 7.83 -7.66 -21.24
C GLU A 480 7.72 -9.18 -21.49
N GLU A 481 8.47 -9.73 -22.46
CA GLU A 481 8.42 -11.13 -22.95
C GLU A 481 9.80 -11.82 -23.05
N ALA A 482 10.89 -11.14 -22.69
CA ALA A 482 12.24 -11.71 -22.71
C ALA A 482 12.31 -12.97 -21.83
N GLY A 483 12.79 -14.08 -22.40
CA GLY A 483 12.91 -15.36 -21.70
C GLY A 483 13.67 -15.25 -20.37
N ASP A 484 13.27 -16.04 -19.38
CA ASP A 484 13.68 -15.89 -17.97
C ASP A 484 15.21 -15.96 -17.78
N ASP A 485 15.90 -16.79 -18.57
CA ASP A 485 17.36 -16.86 -18.63
C ASP A 485 17.99 -15.56 -19.18
N THR A 486 17.44 -15.00 -20.25
CA THR A 486 17.93 -13.77 -20.90
C THR A 486 17.76 -12.57 -19.97
N LEU A 487 16.60 -12.46 -19.30
CA LEU A 487 16.35 -11.45 -18.28
C LEU A 487 17.30 -11.64 -17.08
N THR A 488 17.52 -12.87 -16.64
CA THR A 488 18.46 -13.19 -15.55
C THR A 488 19.90 -12.79 -15.90
N GLN A 489 20.35 -12.99 -17.14
CA GLN A 489 21.65 -12.51 -17.60
C GLN A 489 21.72 -10.97 -17.66
N ALA A 490 20.68 -10.29 -18.15
CA ALA A 490 20.61 -8.82 -18.15
C ALA A 490 20.78 -8.26 -16.73
N LYS A 491 20.04 -8.78 -15.75
CA LYS A 491 20.10 -8.36 -14.34
C LYS A 491 21.48 -8.60 -13.70
N ARG A 492 22.17 -9.69 -14.08
CA ARG A 492 23.57 -9.95 -13.66
C ARG A 492 24.56 -8.94 -14.27
N ARG A 493 24.44 -8.61 -15.56
CA ARG A 493 25.26 -7.57 -16.22
C ARG A 493 24.99 -6.19 -15.59
N ALA A 494 23.72 -5.84 -15.35
CA ALA A 494 23.27 -4.60 -14.73
C ALA A 494 23.87 -4.36 -13.33
N ARG A 495 23.84 -5.39 -12.46
CA ARG A 495 24.39 -5.32 -11.09
C ARG A 495 25.87 -4.90 -11.06
N ARG A 496 26.67 -5.28 -12.07
CA ARG A 496 28.09 -4.89 -12.18
C ARG A 496 28.30 -3.45 -12.65
N ARG A 497 27.35 -2.87 -13.39
CA ARG A 497 27.46 -1.52 -13.99
C ARG A 497 26.68 -0.43 -13.26
N MET A 498 25.85 -0.79 -12.27
CA MET A 498 25.00 0.12 -11.48
C MET A 498 25.69 1.43 -11.06
N TRP A 499 26.90 1.36 -10.51
CA TRP A 499 27.68 2.52 -10.03
C TRP A 499 28.23 3.43 -11.15
N VAL A 500 28.38 2.91 -12.37
CA VAL A 500 28.87 3.68 -13.53
C VAL A 500 27.71 4.30 -14.30
N ASP A 501 26.55 3.66 -14.28
CA ASP A 501 25.38 4.07 -15.05
C ASP A 501 24.40 4.97 -14.26
N CYS A 502 24.49 5.03 -12.93
CA CYS A 502 23.70 5.95 -12.10
C CYS A 502 23.94 7.45 -12.41
N VAL A 503 25.12 7.80 -12.93
CA VAL A 503 25.51 9.18 -13.29
C VAL A 503 24.99 9.60 -14.67
N LYS A 504 24.66 8.65 -15.56
CA LYS A 504 24.35 8.95 -16.97
C LYS A 504 22.89 9.35 -17.16
N TRP A 505 22.62 10.34 -18.02
CA TRP A 505 21.24 10.76 -18.32
C TRP A 505 20.64 9.92 -19.47
N LYS A 506 19.68 9.04 -19.15
CA LYS A 506 18.82 8.30 -20.10
C LYS A 506 17.39 8.33 -19.54
N LYS A 507 16.37 8.34 -20.40
CA LYS A 507 14.97 8.20 -19.99
C LYS A 507 14.76 6.79 -19.43
N VAL A 508 14.47 6.70 -18.14
CA VAL A 508 14.13 5.49 -17.38
C VAL A 508 13.13 5.89 -16.28
#